data_AF-A0A1M4YEQ1-F1
#
_entry.id   AF-A0A1M4YEQ1-F1
#
_cell.length_a   1.000
_cell.length_b   1.000
_cell.length_c   1.000
_cell.angle_alpha   90.00
_cell.angle_beta   90.00
_cell.angle_gamma   90.00
#
_symmetry.space_group_name_H-M   'P 1'
#
loop_
_entity.id
_entity.type
_entity.pdbx_description
1 polymer ?
#
loop_
_entity_poly.entity_id
_entity_poly.type
_entity_poly.pdbx_seq_one_letter_code
_entity_poly.pdbx_strand_id
1 'polypeptide(L)'
;MKKLILFTASTILVIITSCMFEKKKDTEFNETTFEKPELLGEWIGNKSEKNLKKDKVIIKKIDLKEDMTAQIEILDSTGHKTVNGNWKISEEQKLGSKNNSISFNSDISLTFDWSKTNRQIFMLNVKEHNKAKILTCNNVYFRKE
;
A
#
# COMPACT_ATOMS: atom_id res chain seq x y z
N MET A 1 -58.93 -19.74 20.39
CA MET A 1 -58.11 -18.86 19.52
C MET A 1 -57.04 -18.09 20.31
N LYS A 2 -56.21 -18.76 21.13
CA LYS A 2 -55.07 -18.12 21.84
C LYS A 2 -53.73 -18.84 21.63
N LYS A 3 -53.77 -20.08 21.12
CA LYS A 3 -52.57 -20.90 20.87
C LYS A 3 -52.00 -20.77 19.44
N LEU A 4 -52.77 -20.22 18.49
CA LEU A 4 -52.32 -20.02 17.11
C LEU A 4 -51.36 -18.82 16.97
N ILE A 5 -51.51 -17.81 17.83
CA ILE A 5 -50.70 -16.56 17.82
C ILE A 5 -49.27 -16.81 18.32
N LEU A 6 -49.07 -17.82 19.18
CA LEU A 6 -47.77 -18.19 19.72
C LEU A 6 -46.89 -18.93 18.70
N PHE A 7 -47.50 -19.67 17.77
CA PHE A 7 -46.76 -20.37 16.71
C PHE A 7 -46.25 -19.42 15.62
N THR A 8 -47.00 -18.35 15.32
CA THR A 8 -46.59 -17.35 14.31
C THR A 8 -45.47 -16.45 14.79
N ALA A 9 -45.31 -16.26 16.11
CA ALA A 9 -44.20 -15.47 16.66
C ALA A 9 -42.86 -16.23 16.62
N SER A 10 -42.88 -17.57 16.69
CA SER A 10 -41.65 -18.37 16.72
C SER A 10 -41.01 -18.59 15.35
N THR A 11 -41.79 -18.55 14.26
CA THR A 11 -41.27 -18.71 12.89
C THR A 11 -40.62 -17.44 12.36
N ILE A 12 -41.04 -16.25 12.82
CA ILE A 12 -40.43 -14.97 12.40
C ILE A 12 -39.03 -14.81 13.01
N LEU A 13 -38.76 -15.37 14.19
CA LEU A 13 -37.45 -15.26 14.85
C LEU A 13 -36.34 -16.06 14.14
N VAL A 14 -36.68 -17.12 13.41
CA VAL A 14 -35.71 -17.97 12.69
C VAL A 14 -35.26 -17.32 11.38
N ILE A 15 -36.07 -16.44 10.77
CA ILE A 15 -35.75 -15.81 9.48
C ILE A 15 -34.70 -14.70 9.67
N ILE A 16 -34.61 -14.10 10.88
CA ILE A 16 -33.68 -13.01 11.18
C ILE A 16 -32.25 -13.49 11.47
N THR A 17 -32.04 -14.78 11.79
CA THR A 17 -30.69 -15.34 12.01
C THR A 17 -29.98 -15.75 10.73
N SER A 18 -30.71 -15.92 9.62
CA SER A 18 -30.15 -16.27 8.29
C SER A 18 -29.56 -15.10 7.50
N CYS A 19 -29.53 -13.88 8.07
CA CYS A 19 -28.82 -12.72 7.52
C CYS A 19 -27.49 -12.44 8.24
N MET A 20 -26.82 -13.46 8.77
CA MET A 20 -25.36 -13.40 8.86
C MET A 20 -24.81 -13.48 7.44
N PHE A 21 -24.78 -12.32 6.79
CA PHE A 21 -23.85 -12.04 5.71
C PHE A 21 -22.46 -12.25 6.31
N GLU A 22 -21.97 -13.49 6.26
CA GLU A 22 -20.55 -13.74 6.17
C GLU A 22 -20.08 -12.93 4.97
N LYS A 23 -19.56 -11.73 5.23
CA LYS A 23 -18.63 -11.12 4.33
C LYS A 23 -17.52 -12.16 4.20
N LYS A 24 -17.58 -12.94 3.13
CA LYS A 24 -16.38 -13.56 2.58
C LYS A 24 -15.34 -12.45 2.59
N LYS A 25 -14.37 -12.56 3.50
CA LYS A 25 -13.05 -11.96 3.28
C LYS A 25 -12.46 -12.73 2.10
N ASP A 26 -13.02 -12.49 0.92
CA ASP A 26 -12.38 -12.80 -0.34
C ASP A 26 -11.26 -11.78 -0.46
N THR A 27 -10.14 -12.11 0.18
CA THR A 27 -8.77 -12.05 -0.32
C THR A 27 -7.93 -12.45 0.89
N GLU A 28 -7.37 -13.64 0.88
CA GLU A 28 -6.10 -13.92 1.56
C GLU A 28 -5.11 -12.83 1.09
N PHE A 29 -5.13 -11.68 1.75
CA PHE A 29 -3.92 -10.89 1.85
C PHE A 29 -2.98 -11.80 2.63
N ASN A 30 -2.05 -12.42 1.94
CA ASN A 30 -0.85 -12.93 2.57
C ASN A 30 -0.19 -11.71 3.22
N GLU A 31 -0.62 -11.36 4.45
CA GLU A 31 -0.02 -10.35 5.29
C GLU A 31 1.41 -10.80 5.50
N THR A 32 2.32 -10.24 4.69
CA THR A 32 3.74 -10.52 4.83
C THR A 32 4.16 -9.76 6.08
N THR A 33 4.32 -10.45 7.21
CA THR A 33 4.79 -9.82 8.44
C THR A 33 6.23 -9.35 8.25
N PHE A 34 6.52 -8.11 8.65
CA PHE A 34 7.86 -7.54 8.60
C PHE A 34 8.15 -6.68 9.82
N GLU A 35 9.42 -6.55 10.14
CA GLU A 35 9.94 -5.64 11.16
C GLU A 35 10.64 -4.45 10.50
N LYS A 36 10.64 -3.30 11.18
CA LYS A 36 11.30 -2.07 10.68
C LYS A 36 12.75 -2.31 10.21
N PRO A 37 13.62 -3.03 10.94
CA PRO A 37 15.02 -3.23 10.52
C PRO A 37 15.15 -3.94 9.17
N GLU A 38 14.20 -4.81 8.82
CA GLU A 38 14.20 -5.54 7.55
C GLU A 38 13.93 -4.62 6.35
N LEU A 39 13.33 -3.45 6.60
CA LEU A 39 13.05 -2.44 5.58
C LEU A 39 14.26 -1.56 5.28
N LEU A 40 15.20 -1.42 6.22
CA LEU A 40 16.33 -0.49 6.10
C LEU A 40 17.30 -0.90 4.99
N GLY A 41 17.94 0.09 4.38
CA GLY A 41 18.94 -0.07 3.33
C GLY A 41 18.38 0.10 1.92
N GLU A 42 19.16 -0.37 0.94
CA GLU A 42 18.95 -0.09 -0.48
C GLU A 42 18.01 -1.10 -1.16
N TRP A 43 17.09 -0.55 -1.96
CA TRP A 43 16.10 -1.28 -2.73
C TRP A 43 16.19 -0.87 -4.21
N ILE A 44 16.55 -1.82 -5.07
CA ILE A 44 16.80 -1.60 -6.50
C ILE A 44 15.56 -1.94 -7.32
N GLY A 45 15.08 -0.97 -8.08
CA GLY A 45 13.89 -1.06 -8.92
C GLY A 45 14.13 -1.82 -10.22
N ASN A 46 13.14 -2.60 -10.63
CA ASN A 46 13.21 -3.44 -11.84
C ASN A 46 12.95 -2.68 -13.17
N LYS A 47 12.50 -1.42 -13.11
CA LYS A 47 12.10 -0.69 -14.31
C LYS A 47 13.30 -0.26 -15.15
N SER A 48 13.35 -0.81 -16.36
CA SER A 48 14.25 -0.38 -17.42
C SER A 48 13.89 1.03 -17.92
N GLU A 49 14.90 1.72 -18.44
CA GLU A 49 14.85 3.09 -18.99
C GLU A 49 14.10 3.16 -20.32
N LYS A 50 13.77 1.99 -20.90
CA LYS A 50 13.12 1.87 -22.20
C LYS A 50 11.76 2.57 -22.16
N ASN A 51 11.64 3.62 -22.97
CA ASN A 51 10.45 4.44 -23.20
C ASN A 51 10.01 5.32 -22.02
N LEU A 52 10.96 6.09 -21.47
CA LEU A 52 10.62 7.18 -20.57
C LEU A 52 9.75 8.22 -21.31
N LYS A 53 8.47 8.34 -20.91
CA LYS A 53 7.59 9.42 -21.40
C LYS A 53 7.98 10.72 -20.71
N LYS A 54 7.80 11.86 -21.41
CA LYS A 54 8.26 13.20 -20.99
C LYS A 54 7.83 13.62 -19.58
N ASP A 55 6.72 13.08 -19.07
CA ASP A 55 6.13 13.43 -17.76
C ASP A 55 6.15 12.26 -16.76
N LYS A 56 6.98 11.24 -17.00
CA LYS A 56 7.02 10.04 -16.16
C LYS A 56 8.31 9.99 -15.35
N VAL A 57 8.16 9.89 -14.04
CA VAL A 57 9.26 9.61 -13.11
C VAL A 57 9.39 8.10 -12.94
N ILE A 58 10.61 7.59 -13.07
CA ILE A 58 10.96 6.22 -12.69
C ILE A 58 11.82 6.28 -11.44
N ILE A 59 11.39 5.61 -10.38
CA ILE A 59 12.23 5.37 -9.20
C ILE A 59 13.16 4.19 -9.52
N LYS A 60 14.46 4.43 -9.41
CA LYS A 60 15.53 3.46 -9.68
C LYS A 60 16.02 2.80 -8.41
N LYS A 61 16.22 3.58 -7.35
CA LYS A 61 16.68 3.11 -6.05
C LYS A 61 15.96 3.83 -4.93
N ILE A 62 15.72 3.13 -3.84
CA ILE A 62 15.21 3.67 -2.58
C ILE A 62 16.15 3.18 -1.47
N ASP A 63 16.79 4.09 -0.75
CA ASP A 63 17.55 3.80 0.47
C ASP A 63 16.73 4.27 1.68
N LEU A 64 16.24 3.34 2.50
CA LEU A 64 15.44 3.62 3.69
C LEU A 64 16.33 3.67 4.93
N LYS A 65 16.35 4.82 5.62
CA LYS A 65 17.21 5.06 6.77
C LYS A 65 16.47 4.92 8.10
N GLU A 66 17.23 4.66 9.16
CA GLU A 66 16.70 4.42 10.50
C GLU A 66 15.91 5.63 11.07
N ASP A 67 16.34 6.83 10.71
CA ASP A 67 15.73 8.11 11.12
C ASP A 67 14.44 8.46 10.35
N MET A 68 13.85 7.49 9.63
CA MET A 68 12.67 7.66 8.79
C MET A 68 12.89 8.60 7.59
N THR A 69 14.14 8.95 7.26
CA THR A 69 14.48 9.59 5.99
C THR A 69 14.76 8.55 4.91
N ALA A 70 14.66 8.97 3.65
CA ALA A 70 14.97 8.14 2.51
C ALA A 70 15.78 8.91 1.46
N GLN A 71 16.72 8.23 0.82
CA GLN A 71 17.39 8.74 -0.38
C GLN A 71 16.84 7.99 -1.60
N ILE A 72 16.42 8.72 -2.62
CA ILE A 72 15.66 8.16 -3.73
C ILE A 72 16.33 8.59 -5.03
N GLU A 73 16.78 7.62 -5.81
CA GLU A 73 17.29 7.86 -7.14
C GLU A 73 16.14 7.77 -8.13
N ILE A 74 15.93 8.84 -8.89
CA ILE A 74 14.88 8.92 -9.90
C ILE A 74 15.47 9.28 -11.26
N LEU A 75 14.80 8.76 -12.29
CA LEU A 75 15.03 9.09 -13.69
C LEU A 75 13.78 9.77 -14.23
N ASP A 76 13.94 11.00 -14.71
CA ASP A 76 12.92 11.76 -15.42
C ASP A 76 13.45 12.29 -16.76
N SER A 77 12.69 13.16 -17.43
CA SER A 77 13.06 13.70 -18.74
C SER A 77 14.30 14.62 -18.71
N THR A 78 14.75 15.07 -17.54
CA THR A 78 15.98 15.86 -17.39
C THR A 78 17.19 15.00 -17.02
N GLY A 79 16.97 13.73 -16.66
CA GLY A 79 18.00 12.73 -16.43
C GLY A 79 17.92 12.09 -15.04
N HIS A 80 19.07 11.60 -14.57
CA HIS A 80 19.19 11.01 -13.24
C HIS A 80 19.33 12.09 -12.19
N LYS A 81 18.61 11.95 -11.09
CA LYS A 81 18.79 12.80 -9.92
C LYS A 81 18.47 12.04 -8.64
N THR A 82 19.12 12.48 -7.57
CA THR A 82 18.88 11.98 -6.23
C THR A 82 18.06 13.01 -5.45
N VAL A 83 16.98 12.57 -4.84
CA VAL A 83 16.11 13.38 -4.00
C VAL A 83 15.99 12.78 -2.61
N ASN A 84 15.81 13.63 -1.61
CA ASN A 84 15.53 13.20 -0.26
C ASN A 84 14.02 13.12 -0.04
N GLY A 85 13.60 12.14 0.74
CA GLY A 85 12.23 11.95 1.16
C GLY A 85 12.15 11.49 2.61
N ASN A 86 10.92 11.23 3.04
CA ASN A 86 10.63 10.59 4.31
C ASN A 86 9.78 9.35 4.07
N TRP A 87 9.90 8.37 4.94
CA TRP A 87 9.09 7.16 4.88
C TRP A 87 8.46 6.85 6.23
N LYS A 88 7.37 6.09 6.20
CA LYS A 88 6.69 5.60 7.40
C LYS A 88 6.04 4.25 7.12
N ILE A 89 5.97 3.41 8.14
CA ILE A 89 5.12 2.21 8.15
C ILE A 89 3.69 2.69 8.41
N SER A 90 2.72 2.29 7.59
CA SER A 90 1.38 2.86 7.72
C SER A 90 0.28 2.05 7.04
N GLU A 91 -0.41 1.22 7.81
CA GLU A 91 -1.48 0.31 7.37
C GLU A 91 -2.62 1.01 6.60
N GLU A 92 -3.03 2.23 7.00
CA GLU A 92 -4.08 3.00 6.30
C GLU A 92 -3.61 4.45 6.03
N GLN A 93 -3.67 4.88 4.77
CA GLN A 93 -3.51 6.28 4.36
C GLN A 93 -4.87 6.85 3.94
N LYS A 94 -5.21 8.05 4.43
CA LYS A 94 -6.41 8.78 4.00
C LYS A 94 -6.01 9.97 3.14
N LEU A 95 -6.54 10.04 1.93
CA LEU A 95 -6.28 11.11 0.97
C LEU A 95 -7.59 11.85 0.68
N GLY A 96 -7.68 13.14 1.05
CA GLY A 96 -8.88 13.95 0.89
C GLY A 96 -9.36 14.62 2.19
N SER A 97 -10.47 15.35 2.13
CA SER A 97 -11.09 15.96 3.31
C SER A 97 -11.81 14.91 4.16
N LYS A 98 -12.03 15.18 5.45
CA LYS A 98 -12.67 14.24 6.40
C LYS A 98 -13.96 13.58 5.89
N ASN A 99 -14.71 14.24 5.02
CA ASN A 99 -16.00 13.76 4.53
C ASN A 99 -15.92 13.09 3.15
N ASN A 100 -14.76 13.12 2.49
CA ASN A 100 -14.54 12.58 1.14
C ASN A 100 -13.12 12.00 1.00
N SER A 101 -12.63 11.33 2.05
CA SER A 101 -11.30 10.73 2.05
C SER A 101 -11.33 9.36 1.37
N ILE A 102 -10.42 9.15 0.43
CA ILE A 102 -10.14 7.82 -0.10
C ILE A 102 -9.11 7.16 0.81
N SER A 103 -9.47 6.02 1.38
CA SER A 103 -8.56 5.18 2.15
C SER A 103 -7.79 4.26 1.21
N PHE A 104 -6.48 4.20 1.40
CA PHE A 104 -5.58 3.29 0.70
C PHE A 104 -4.80 2.49 1.73
N ASN A 105 -4.71 1.18 1.54
CA ASN A 105 -3.86 0.34 2.37
C ASN A 105 -2.49 0.20 1.70
N SER A 106 -1.45 0.46 2.48
CA SER A 106 -0.06 0.29 2.07
C SER A 106 0.77 -0.16 3.25
N ASP A 107 1.82 -0.94 3.07
CA ASP A 107 2.71 -1.26 4.19
C ASP A 107 3.63 -0.08 4.53
N ILE A 108 4.10 0.61 3.48
CA ILE A 108 5.06 1.70 3.57
C ILE A 108 4.57 2.86 2.71
N SER A 109 4.66 4.08 3.25
CA SER A 109 4.43 5.32 2.50
C SER A 109 5.74 6.09 2.41
N LEU A 110 6.20 6.33 1.18
CA LEU A 110 7.38 7.10 0.84
C LEU A 110 6.93 8.45 0.28
N THR A 111 7.42 9.55 0.84
CA THR A 111 7.03 10.90 0.41
C THR A 111 8.26 11.72 0.04
N PHE A 112 8.26 12.33 -1.14
CA PHE A 112 9.38 13.14 -1.63
C PHE A 112 8.92 14.20 -2.63
N ASP A 113 9.72 15.26 -2.75
CA ASP A 113 9.51 16.32 -3.72
C ASP A 113 10.46 16.11 -4.90
N TRP A 114 9.92 15.76 -6.07
CA TRP A 114 10.76 15.58 -7.26
C TRP A 114 10.95 16.87 -8.06
N SER A 115 10.18 17.91 -7.75
CA SER A 115 10.42 19.29 -8.16
C SER A 115 9.87 20.26 -7.09
N LYS A 116 10.20 21.55 -7.19
CA LYS A 116 9.83 22.58 -6.20
C LYS A 116 8.33 22.67 -5.90
N THR A 117 7.48 22.22 -6.82
CA THR A 117 6.02 22.34 -6.74
C THR A 117 5.31 20.99 -6.71
N ASN A 118 6.02 19.87 -6.89
CA ASN A 118 5.42 18.56 -7.04
C ASN A 118 5.89 17.60 -5.95
N ARG A 119 5.07 17.49 -4.91
CA ARG A 119 5.17 16.44 -3.90
C ARG A 119 4.55 15.15 -4.43
N GLN A 120 5.23 14.03 -4.19
CA GLN A 120 4.76 12.70 -4.55
C GLN A 120 4.67 11.83 -3.30
N ILE A 121 3.61 11.03 -3.22
CA ILE A 121 3.45 9.99 -2.21
C ILE A 121 3.43 8.66 -2.96
N PHE A 122 4.41 7.82 -2.66
CA PHE A 122 4.61 6.51 -3.26
C PHE A 122 4.26 5.44 -2.22
N MET A 123 3.18 4.73 -2.47
CA MET A 123 2.65 3.69 -1.58
C MET A 123 3.25 2.34 -1.98
N LEU A 124 3.95 1.70 -1.07
CA LEU A 124 4.69 0.46 -1.27
C LEU A 124 4.10 -0.63 -0.38
N ASN A 125 4.00 -1.84 -0.93
CA ASN A 125 3.62 -3.05 -0.20
C ASN A 125 4.82 -3.98 -0.11
N VAL A 126 5.04 -4.53 1.07
CA VAL A 126 6.01 -5.60 1.32
C VAL A 126 5.37 -6.91 0.89
N LYS A 127 6.06 -7.64 0.02
CA LYS A 127 5.65 -8.99 -0.40
C LYS A 127 6.82 -9.92 -0.29
N GLU A 128 6.55 -11.20 -0.12
CA GLU A 128 7.56 -12.25 -0.21
C GLU A 128 7.52 -12.92 -1.59
N HIS A 129 8.69 -13.05 -2.21
CA HIS A 129 8.86 -13.76 -3.47
C HIS A 129 10.14 -14.59 -3.42
N ASN A 130 10.01 -15.92 -3.54
CA ASN A 130 11.13 -16.86 -3.42
C ASN A 130 11.94 -16.68 -2.12
N LYS A 131 11.26 -16.56 -0.98
CA LYS A 131 11.90 -16.34 0.35
C LYS A 131 12.63 -15.01 0.52
N ALA A 132 12.50 -14.09 -0.45
CA ALA A 132 13.05 -12.75 -0.36
C ALA A 132 11.93 -11.72 -0.28
N LYS A 133 12.08 -10.74 0.62
CA LYS A 133 11.17 -9.59 0.71
C LYS A 133 11.42 -8.65 -0.47
N ILE A 134 10.34 -8.16 -1.06
CA ILE A 134 10.33 -7.18 -2.14
C ILE A 134 9.38 -6.05 -1.78
N LEU A 135 9.71 -4.83 -2.19
CA LEU A 135 8.78 -3.71 -2.16
C LEU A 135 8.05 -3.62 -3.49
N THR A 136 6.74 -3.43 -3.47
CA THR A 136 5.92 -3.42 -4.69
C THR A 136 4.97 -2.23 -4.72
N CYS A 137 4.83 -1.62 -5.88
CA CYS A 137 3.82 -0.58 -6.14
C CYS A 137 3.36 -0.71 -7.59
N ASN A 138 2.08 -1.02 -7.80
CA ASN A 138 1.54 -1.31 -9.13
C ASN A 138 2.41 -2.35 -9.86
N ASN A 139 2.89 -2.03 -11.08
CA ASN A 139 3.76 -2.89 -11.89
C ASN A 139 5.27 -2.63 -11.66
N VAL A 140 5.64 -2.09 -10.49
CA VAL A 140 7.04 -1.88 -10.08
C VAL A 140 7.33 -2.78 -8.90
N TYR A 141 8.48 -3.43 -8.91
CA TYR A 141 9.02 -4.06 -7.71
C TYR A 141 10.48 -3.65 -7.50
N PHE A 142 10.87 -3.61 -6.23
CA PHE A 142 12.21 -3.31 -5.77
C PHE A 142 12.74 -4.48 -4.96
N ARG A 143 13.99 -4.86 -5.21
CA ARG A 143 14.68 -5.92 -4.49
C ARG A 143 15.74 -5.31 -3.60
N LYS A 144 15.90 -5.88 -2.41
CA LYS A 144 16.96 -5.48 -1.50
C LYS A 144 18.33 -5.84 -2.09
N GLU A 145 19.31 -4.95 -1.97
CA GLU A 145 20.72 -5.22 -2.30
C GLU A 145 21.40 -6.09 -1.23
#